data_AF-A0A974SS00-F1
#
_entry.id   AF-A0A974SS00-F1
#
_cell.length_a   1.000
_cell.length_b   1.000
_cell.length_c   1.000
_cell.angle_alpha   90.00
_cell.angle_beta   90.00
_cell.angle_gamma   90.00
#
_symmetry.space_group_name_H-M   'P 1'
#
loop_
_entity.id
_entity.type
_entity.pdbx_description
1 polymer ?
#
loop_
_entity_poly.entity_id
_entity_poly.type
_entity_poly.pdbx_seq_one_letter_code
_entity_poly.pdbx_strand_id
1 'polypeptide(L)'
;MSSDSAELEALFDSIAAGKAPAAAPAAAPAAPVAPAAPAAVPAAAAAREVGDSDELQALFDSIADTQTAAAAPAAAVDEEWEGQEKVFRRVGQMARQLHDTLRELGYDKLIAQTVEALPDAKDRLAYIANLTEQAACKVLNATDVANPLVESLESGAQGLAARWDRVYANQMGVEDFKQLAADTRAFLKEQVPQKTAGTKAQLMEIMMAQDFQDLTGQVIKKVVTLAQDLESQLMNALIEVMPEEHKTDSVASLLNGPVINAEGRTDVVVDQQQVDDLLDSLGF
;
A
#
# COMPACT_ATOMS: atom_id res chain seq x y z
N MET A 1 -25.82 -18.45 -23.81
CA MET A 1 -24.89 -17.81 -22.85
C MET A 1 -25.11 -16.29 -22.74
N SER A 2 -26.35 -15.78 -22.82
CA SER A 2 -26.63 -14.32 -22.77
C SER A 2 -27.69 -13.95 -21.72
N SER A 3 -28.18 -14.91 -20.92
CA SER A 3 -29.22 -14.68 -19.91
C SER A 3 -28.63 -14.22 -18.57
N ASP A 4 -27.45 -14.71 -18.21
CA ASP A 4 -26.85 -14.50 -16.89
C ASP A 4 -26.35 -13.06 -16.68
N SER A 5 -25.96 -12.36 -17.76
CA SER A 5 -25.47 -10.99 -17.66
C SER A 5 -26.58 -9.99 -17.28
N ALA A 6 -27.81 -10.23 -17.76
CA ALA A 6 -28.95 -9.34 -17.49
C ALA A 6 -29.51 -9.54 -16.06
N GLU A 7 -29.47 -10.77 -15.53
CA GLU A 7 -29.87 -11.04 -14.15
C GLU A 7 -28.87 -10.47 -13.13
N LEU A 8 -27.58 -10.48 -13.46
CA LEU A 8 -26.55 -9.87 -12.62
C LEU A 8 -26.68 -8.34 -12.58
N GLU A 9 -26.96 -7.70 -13.72
CA GLU A 9 -27.16 -6.25 -13.79
C GLU A 9 -28.39 -5.79 -12.98
N ALA A 10 -29.47 -6.58 -13.00
CA ALA A 10 -30.66 -6.32 -12.20
C ALA A 10 -30.45 -6.51 -10.68
N LEU A 11 -29.53 -7.39 -10.26
CA LEU A 11 -29.17 -7.57 -8.86
C LEU A 11 -28.33 -6.41 -8.32
N PHE A 12 -27.45 -5.84 -9.15
CA PHE A 12 -26.64 -4.68 -8.76
C PHE A 12 -27.49 -3.40 -8.56
N ASP A 13 -28.47 -3.17 -9.43
CA ASP A 13 -29.38 -2.01 -9.28
C ASP A 13 -30.27 -2.11 -8.03
N SER A 14 -30.63 -3.33 -7.61
CA SER A 14 -31.44 -3.57 -6.40
C SER A 14 -30.68 -3.19 -5.11
N ILE A 15 -29.36 -3.39 -5.08
CA ILE A 15 -28.51 -3.07 -3.91
C ILE A 15 -28.29 -1.55 -3.81
N ALA A 16 -28.17 -0.85 -4.94
CA ALA A 16 -28.02 0.60 -4.97
C ALA A 16 -29.27 1.37 -4.49
N ALA A 17 -30.46 0.76 -4.56
CA ALA A 17 -31.73 1.37 -4.15
C ALA A 17 -32.02 1.30 -2.62
N GLY A 18 -31.16 0.63 -1.83
CA GLY A 18 -31.33 0.39 -0.40
C GLY A 18 -31.01 1.59 0.52
N LYS A 19 -31.87 2.62 0.51
CA LYS A 19 -32.14 3.63 1.55
C LYS A 19 -31.23 3.68 2.81
N ALA A 20 -30.39 4.71 2.89
CA ALA A 20 -29.65 5.11 4.10
C ALA A 20 -30.54 5.73 5.20
N PRO A 21 -30.28 5.49 6.51
CA PRO A 21 -30.82 6.32 7.59
C PRO A 21 -29.92 7.54 7.90
N ALA A 22 -30.57 8.57 8.43
CA ALA A 22 -30.11 9.95 8.59
C ALA A 22 -28.88 10.17 9.49
N ALA A 23 -28.06 11.13 9.09
CA ALA A 23 -26.87 11.62 9.80
C ALA A 23 -27.22 12.49 11.03
N ALA A 24 -26.43 12.34 12.10
CA ALA A 24 -26.37 13.21 13.28
C ALA A 24 -25.03 14.00 13.32
N PRO A 25 -24.94 15.14 14.03
CA PRO A 25 -24.08 16.25 13.64
C PRO A 25 -22.65 16.23 14.21
N ALA A 26 -21.78 16.97 13.52
CA ALA A 26 -20.34 17.12 13.73
C ALA A 26 -19.94 17.79 15.05
N ALA A 27 -18.87 17.28 15.68
CA ALA A 27 -18.15 17.91 16.79
C ALA A 27 -16.89 18.63 16.29
N ALA A 28 -16.62 19.81 16.87
CA ALA A 28 -15.59 20.78 16.48
C ALA A 28 -14.14 20.34 16.80
N PRO A 29 -13.11 20.92 16.14
CA PRO A 29 -11.71 20.59 16.38
C PRO A 29 -11.11 21.37 17.57
N ALA A 30 -10.33 20.66 18.41
CA ALA A 30 -9.56 21.23 19.52
C ALA A 30 -8.12 21.59 19.11
N ALA A 31 -7.58 22.64 19.75
CA ALA A 31 -6.33 23.34 19.42
C ALA A 31 -5.02 22.60 19.83
N PRO A 32 -3.84 23.03 19.35
CA PRO A 32 -2.57 22.31 19.53
C PRO A 32 -1.87 22.61 20.87
N VAL A 33 -1.19 21.61 21.42
CA VAL A 33 -0.36 21.72 22.65
C VAL A 33 1.12 21.62 22.28
N ALA A 34 1.92 22.56 22.81
CA ALA A 34 3.37 22.66 22.62
C ALA A 34 4.16 21.61 23.42
N PRO A 35 5.36 21.18 22.98
CA PRO A 35 6.20 20.23 23.71
C PRO A 35 7.11 20.91 24.76
N ALA A 36 7.21 20.27 25.93
CA ALA A 36 8.12 20.61 27.02
C ALA A 36 9.44 19.82 26.94
N ALA A 37 10.51 20.44 27.47
CA ALA A 37 11.91 19.99 27.45
C ALA A 37 12.21 18.71 28.24
N PRO A 38 13.30 17.97 27.93
CA PRO A 38 13.78 16.87 28.76
C PRO A 38 14.90 17.31 29.71
N ALA A 39 14.85 16.77 30.94
CA ALA A 39 15.88 16.86 31.96
C ALA A 39 16.70 15.54 32.07
N ALA A 40 18.02 15.71 32.11
CA ALA A 40 19.12 14.94 32.72
C ALA A 40 19.01 13.44 33.10
N VAL A 41 20.08 12.70 32.78
CA VAL A 41 20.54 11.44 33.41
C VAL A 41 22.09 11.50 33.55
N PRO A 42 22.74 10.90 34.57
CA PRO A 42 24.01 11.36 35.14
C PRO A 42 25.27 10.55 34.73
N ALA A 43 26.40 10.95 35.33
CA ALA A 43 27.79 10.62 35.05
C ALA A 43 28.34 9.28 35.60
N ALA A 44 29.46 8.84 34.98
CA ALA A 44 30.61 8.01 35.45
C ALA A 44 30.94 6.90 34.40
N ALA A 45 32.17 6.57 34.00
CA ALA A 45 33.53 6.93 34.42
C ALA A 45 34.55 6.64 33.29
N ALA A 46 35.64 7.44 33.28
CA ALA A 46 37.04 7.14 32.95
C ALA A 46 37.40 6.05 31.90
N ALA A 47 38.10 6.46 30.84
CA ALA A 47 39.57 6.35 30.72
C ALA A 47 40.03 6.27 29.24
N ARG A 48 41.16 6.95 28.97
CA ARG A 48 41.98 6.95 27.74
C ARG A 48 41.35 7.63 26.53
N GLU A 49 42.00 8.70 26.06
CA GLU A 49 42.45 8.93 24.68
C GLU A 49 43.19 10.28 24.66
N VAL A 50 44.48 10.26 24.97
CA VAL A 50 45.42 11.35 24.69
C VAL A 50 46.44 10.73 23.74
N GLY A 51 46.23 10.91 22.44
CA GLY A 51 47.07 10.33 21.39
C GLY A 51 46.68 10.78 19.99
N ASP A 52 45.38 10.94 19.70
CA ASP A 52 44.90 11.22 18.34
C ASP A 52 44.97 12.70 17.92
N SER A 53 44.99 13.65 18.86
CA SER A 53 44.92 15.07 18.49
C SER A 53 46.23 15.62 17.91
N ASP A 54 47.39 15.10 18.32
CA ASP A 54 48.69 15.60 17.85
C ASP A 54 49.05 15.03 16.47
N GLU A 55 48.62 13.79 16.17
CA GLU A 55 48.81 13.15 14.87
C GLU A 55 47.88 13.77 13.80
N LEU A 56 46.64 14.12 14.19
CA LEU A 56 45.73 14.89 13.34
C LEU A 56 46.26 16.31 13.09
N GLN A 57 46.82 16.97 14.10
CA GLN A 57 47.42 18.30 13.93
C GLN A 57 48.62 18.27 12.96
N ALA A 58 49.46 17.23 13.03
CA ALA A 58 50.58 17.04 12.10
C ALA A 58 50.11 16.72 10.67
N LEU A 59 48.99 16.01 10.50
CA LEU A 59 48.37 15.80 9.19
C LEU A 59 47.78 17.09 8.62
N PHE A 60 47.16 17.92 9.45
CA PHE A 60 46.65 19.24 9.02
C PHE A 60 47.78 20.20 8.62
N ASP A 61 48.88 20.23 9.38
CA ASP A 61 50.05 21.05 9.02
C ASP A 61 50.74 20.54 7.74
N SER A 62 50.80 19.22 7.52
CA SER A 62 51.32 18.62 6.28
C SER A 62 50.46 18.96 5.05
N ILE A 63 49.12 18.96 5.18
CA ILE A 63 48.20 19.35 4.10
C ILE A 63 48.31 20.85 3.82
N ALA A 64 48.48 21.67 4.85
CA ALA A 64 48.70 23.11 4.71
C ALA A 64 50.01 23.41 3.95
N ASP A 65 51.11 22.69 4.26
CA ASP A 65 52.40 22.85 3.57
C ASP A 65 52.37 22.32 2.12
N THR A 66 51.53 21.31 1.84
CA THR A 66 51.35 20.79 0.48
C THR A 66 50.59 21.80 -0.41
N GLN A 67 49.76 22.68 0.18
CA GLN A 67 49.04 23.72 -0.55
C GLN A 67 49.92 24.95 -0.88
N THR A 68 50.99 25.19 -0.12
CA THR A 68 51.91 26.33 -0.35
C THR A 68 53.06 26.05 -1.31
N ALA A 69 53.34 24.79 -1.65
CA ALA A 69 54.44 24.42 -2.55
C ALA A 69 54.10 24.40 -4.06
N ALA A 70 52.85 24.64 -4.46
CA ALA A 70 52.42 24.61 -5.86
C ALA A 70 52.07 26.02 -6.39
N ALA A 71 53.02 26.94 -6.35
CA ALA A 71 52.91 28.21 -7.07
C ALA A 71 53.34 28.05 -8.55
N ALA A 72 52.43 27.52 -9.40
CA ALA A 72 52.18 27.89 -10.81
C ALA A 72 51.37 26.78 -11.57
N PRO A 73 50.46 27.11 -12.52
CA PRO A 73 49.70 28.35 -12.70
C PRO A 73 48.25 28.18 -12.20
N ALA A 74 47.69 29.24 -11.61
CA ALA A 74 46.27 29.36 -11.27
C ALA A 74 45.33 29.46 -12.49
N ALA A 75 45.81 29.17 -13.71
CA ALA A 75 45.01 29.27 -14.93
C ALA A 75 44.16 28.03 -15.21
N ALA A 76 44.48 26.86 -14.63
CA ALA A 76 43.77 25.62 -14.95
C ALA A 76 42.56 25.33 -14.03
N VAL A 77 42.56 25.84 -12.79
CA VAL A 77 41.47 25.58 -11.82
C VAL A 77 40.35 26.63 -11.95
N ASP A 78 40.69 27.87 -12.34
CA ASP A 78 39.70 28.91 -12.65
C ASP A 78 38.93 28.61 -13.95
N GLU A 79 39.56 27.99 -14.96
CA GLU A 79 38.89 27.59 -16.21
C GLU A 79 37.87 26.44 -16.00
N GLU A 80 38.15 25.53 -15.08
CA GLU A 80 37.29 24.36 -14.79
C GLU A 80 36.03 24.77 -13.99
N TRP A 81 36.16 25.74 -13.07
CA TRP A 81 35.03 26.40 -12.41
C TRP A 81 34.29 27.39 -13.30
N GLU A 82 34.97 28.17 -14.16
CA GLU A 82 34.29 29.03 -15.15
C GLU A 82 33.50 28.21 -16.17
N GLY A 83 34.04 27.06 -16.60
CA GLY A 83 33.36 26.11 -17.48
C GLY A 83 32.11 25.53 -16.82
N GLN A 84 32.22 25.06 -15.56
CA GLN A 84 31.09 24.59 -14.78
C GLN A 84 30.05 25.71 -14.55
N GLU A 85 30.47 26.94 -14.25
CA GLU A 85 29.56 28.07 -14.02
C GLU A 85 28.86 28.53 -15.30
N LYS A 86 29.53 28.47 -16.46
CA LYS A 86 28.91 28.67 -17.79
C LYS A 86 27.91 27.57 -18.11
N VAL A 87 28.23 26.31 -17.79
CA VAL A 87 27.31 25.17 -17.95
C VAL A 87 26.10 25.32 -17.03
N PHE A 88 26.28 25.62 -15.74
CA PHE A 88 25.19 25.88 -14.79
C PHE A 88 24.32 27.06 -15.21
N ARG A 89 24.92 28.16 -15.72
CA ARG A 89 24.16 29.29 -16.28
C ARG A 89 23.37 28.89 -17.52
N ARG A 90 23.95 28.08 -18.40
CA ARG A 90 23.27 27.60 -19.62
C ARG A 90 22.13 26.65 -19.26
N VAL A 91 22.32 25.72 -18.34
CA VAL A 91 21.26 24.84 -17.81
C VAL A 91 20.17 25.65 -17.13
N GLY A 92 20.53 26.67 -16.33
CA GLY A 92 19.56 27.58 -15.71
C GLY A 92 18.76 28.41 -16.72
N GLN A 93 19.40 28.86 -17.81
CA GLN A 93 18.71 29.53 -18.93
C GLN A 93 17.76 28.58 -19.66
N MET A 94 18.20 27.36 -19.98
CA MET A 94 17.37 26.35 -20.63
C MET A 94 16.19 25.93 -19.75
N ALA A 95 16.40 25.77 -18.44
CA ALA A 95 15.34 25.45 -17.49
C ALA A 95 14.30 26.58 -17.36
N ARG A 96 14.73 27.84 -17.34
CA ARG A 96 13.80 28.99 -17.38
C ARG A 96 13.06 29.07 -18.69
N GLN A 97 13.74 28.86 -19.82
CA GLN A 97 13.12 28.89 -21.13
C GLN A 97 12.08 27.77 -21.27
N LEU A 98 12.36 26.57 -20.77
CA LEU A 98 11.39 25.48 -20.67
C LEU A 98 10.22 25.81 -19.74
N HIS A 99 10.49 26.43 -18.59
CA HIS A 99 9.43 26.83 -17.65
C HIS A 99 8.53 27.92 -18.25
N ASP A 100 9.11 28.92 -18.91
CA ASP A 100 8.39 30.02 -19.55
C ASP A 100 7.57 29.50 -20.74
N THR A 101 8.08 28.55 -21.54
CA THR A 101 7.31 27.91 -22.61
C THR A 101 6.17 27.05 -22.04
N LEU A 102 6.43 26.21 -21.04
CA LEU A 102 5.38 25.43 -20.36
C LEU A 102 4.29 26.35 -19.78
N ARG A 103 4.66 27.52 -19.30
CA ARG A 103 3.72 28.52 -18.78
C ARG A 103 2.93 29.23 -19.88
N GLU A 104 3.58 29.60 -21.00
CA GLU A 104 2.92 30.19 -22.17
C GLU A 104 1.94 29.23 -22.84
N LEU A 105 2.27 27.93 -22.88
CA LEU A 105 1.37 26.88 -23.37
C LEU A 105 0.27 26.49 -22.36
N GLY A 106 0.29 27.03 -21.13
CA GLY A 106 -0.74 26.80 -20.12
C GLY A 106 -0.60 25.50 -19.31
N TYR A 107 0.54 24.80 -19.44
CA TYR A 107 0.84 23.54 -18.75
C TYR A 107 1.20 23.68 -17.27
N ASP A 108 1.50 24.90 -16.78
CA ASP A 108 1.78 25.13 -15.36
C ASP A 108 0.59 24.70 -14.47
N LYS A 109 -0.64 24.91 -14.95
CA LYS A 109 -1.88 24.54 -14.25
C LYS A 109 -2.09 23.04 -14.25
N LEU A 110 -1.78 22.37 -15.36
CA LEU A 110 -1.94 20.93 -15.52
C LEU A 110 -0.97 20.16 -14.59
N ILE A 111 0.29 20.61 -14.54
CA ILE A 111 1.32 20.04 -13.67
C ILE A 111 0.99 20.36 -12.20
N ALA A 112 0.55 21.59 -11.89
CA ALA A 112 0.15 21.94 -10.53
C ALA A 112 -1.04 21.09 -10.03
N GLN A 113 -2.09 20.92 -10.86
CA GLN A 113 -3.24 20.07 -10.53
C GLN A 113 -2.83 18.61 -10.34
N THR A 114 -1.93 18.10 -11.17
CA THR A 114 -1.37 16.75 -11.05
C THR A 114 -0.62 16.55 -9.73
N VAL A 115 0.23 17.52 -9.37
CA VAL A 115 0.98 17.51 -8.11
C VAL A 115 0.05 17.61 -6.89
N GLU A 116 -1.07 18.33 -6.99
CA GLU A 116 -2.09 18.40 -5.96
C GLU A 116 -2.90 17.10 -5.80
N ALA A 117 -3.07 16.32 -6.87
CA ALA A 117 -3.84 15.07 -6.89
C ALA A 117 -3.07 13.86 -6.31
N LEU A 118 -1.73 13.87 -6.38
CA LEU A 118 -0.87 12.79 -5.88
C LEU A 118 -1.01 12.52 -4.37
N PRO A 119 -1.04 13.54 -3.48
CA PRO A 119 -1.32 13.34 -2.06
C PRO A 119 -2.66 12.66 -1.79
N ASP A 120 -3.74 13.05 -2.50
CA ASP A 120 -5.07 12.42 -2.34
C ASP A 120 -5.03 10.94 -2.74
N ALA A 121 -4.36 10.59 -3.84
CA ALA A 121 -4.19 9.20 -4.26
C ALA A 121 -3.41 8.38 -3.21
N LYS A 122 -2.35 8.94 -2.65
CA LYS A 122 -1.57 8.31 -1.57
C LYS A 122 -2.43 8.08 -0.32
N ASP A 123 -3.21 9.08 0.10
CA ASP A 123 -4.08 8.98 1.27
C ASP A 123 -5.17 7.92 1.06
N ARG A 124 -5.72 7.82 -0.15
CA ARG A 124 -6.66 6.76 -0.54
C ARG A 124 -6.03 5.36 -0.48
N LEU A 125 -4.82 5.19 -0.99
CA LEU A 125 -4.10 3.91 -0.91
C LEU A 125 -3.76 3.54 0.54
N ALA A 126 -3.36 4.51 1.36
CA ALA A 126 -3.12 4.31 2.78
C ALA A 126 -4.41 3.92 3.52
N TYR A 127 -5.53 4.54 3.17
CA TYR A 127 -6.86 4.19 3.68
C TYR A 127 -7.23 2.74 3.34
N ILE A 128 -7.00 2.31 2.10
CA ILE A 128 -7.22 0.91 1.67
C ILE A 128 -6.37 -0.06 2.48
N ALA A 129 -5.08 0.25 2.67
CA ALA A 129 -4.17 -0.61 3.42
C ALA A 129 -4.67 -0.80 4.87
N ASN A 130 -5.04 0.29 5.54
CA ASN A 130 -5.58 0.24 6.90
C ASN A 130 -6.92 -0.51 6.98
N LEU A 131 -7.82 -0.29 6.02
CA LEU A 131 -9.12 -0.97 6.01
C LEU A 131 -8.96 -2.48 5.79
N THR A 132 -8.01 -2.88 4.93
CA THR A 132 -7.69 -4.28 4.67
C THR A 132 -7.06 -4.95 5.90
N GLU A 133 -6.17 -4.26 6.61
CA GLU A 133 -5.59 -4.73 7.86
C GLU A 133 -6.68 -4.96 8.92
N GLN A 134 -7.57 -3.98 9.12
CA GLN A 134 -8.68 -4.09 10.07
C GLN A 134 -9.61 -5.26 9.75
N ALA A 135 -9.94 -5.45 8.48
CA ALA A 135 -10.78 -6.57 8.04
C ALA A 135 -10.09 -7.92 8.31
N ALA A 136 -8.80 -8.04 7.99
CA ALA A 136 -8.01 -9.25 8.27
C ALA A 136 -7.95 -9.55 9.77
N CYS A 137 -7.67 -8.55 10.61
CA CYS A 137 -7.68 -8.69 12.06
C CYS A 137 -9.05 -9.14 12.58
N LYS A 138 -10.13 -8.57 12.05
CA LYS A 138 -11.50 -8.93 12.45
C LYS A 138 -11.84 -10.38 12.11
N VAL A 139 -11.49 -10.84 10.91
CA VAL A 139 -11.70 -12.22 10.47
C VAL A 139 -10.88 -13.20 11.30
N LEU A 140 -9.61 -12.88 11.57
CA LEU A 140 -8.72 -13.72 12.37
C LEU A 140 -9.23 -13.85 13.81
N ASN A 141 -9.59 -12.74 14.45
CA ASN A 141 -10.15 -12.74 15.80
C ASN A 141 -11.47 -13.53 15.89
N ALA A 142 -12.36 -13.38 14.91
CA ALA A 142 -13.60 -14.14 14.86
C ALA A 142 -13.35 -15.65 14.70
N THR A 143 -12.33 -16.01 13.90
CA THR A 143 -11.90 -17.40 13.71
C THR A 143 -11.30 -17.99 15.00
N ASP A 144 -10.45 -17.23 15.70
CA ASP A 144 -9.85 -17.63 16.97
C ASP A 144 -10.89 -17.90 18.07
N VAL A 145 -12.03 -17.19 18.03
CA VAL A 145 -13.16 -17.43 18.92
C VAL A 145 -14.05 -18.59 18.45
N ALA A 146 -14.25 -18.74 17.13
CA ALA A 146 -15.15 -19.75 16.57
C ALA A 146 -14.59 -21.18 16.69
N ASN A 147 -13.29 -21.37 16.42
CA ASN A 147 -12.64 -22.68 16.44
C ASN A 147 -12.82 -23.44 17.77
N PRO A 148 -12.50 -22.87 18.95
CA PRO A 148 -12.65 -23.59 20.21
C PRO A 148 -14.11 -23.93 20.54
N LEU A 149 -15.09 -23.16 20.03
CA LEU A 149 -16.51 -23.51 20.19
C LEU A 149 -16.86 -24.78 19.40
N VAL A 150 -16.36 -24.91 18.18
CA VAL A 150 -16.58 -26.09 17.32
C VAL A 150 -15.83 -27.30 17.88
N GLU A 151 -14.56 -27.15 18.24
CA GLU A 151 -13.75 -28.23 18.85
C GLU A 151 -14.38 -28.74 20.15
N SER A 152 -14.85 -27.83 21.00
CA SER A 152 -15.51 -28.20 22.26
C SER A 152 -16.88 -28.86 22.03
N LEU A 153 -17.56 -28.56 20.92
CA LEU A 153 -18.78 -29.26 20.51
C LEU A 153 -18.47 -30.68 20.03
N GLU A 154 -17.45 -30.84 19.19
CA GLU A 154 -16.99 -32.13 18.67
C GLU A 154 -16.51 -33.05 19.81
N SER A 155 -15.62 -32.54 20.68
CA SER A 155 -15.11 -33.30 21.82
C SER A 155 -16.23 -33.75 22.76
N GLY A 156 -17.21 -32.86 23.04
CA GLY A 156 -18.38 -33.22 23.84
C GLY A 156 -19.24 -34.30 23.18
N ALA A 157 -19.45 -34.22 21.87
CA ALA A 157 -20.20 -35.23 21.12
C ALA A 157 -19.48 -36.59 21.09
N GLN A 158 -18.17 -36.61 20.81
CA GLN A 158 -17.36 -37.84 20.82
C GLN A 158 -17.33 -38.48 22.22
N GLY A 159 -17.18 -37.67 23.26
CA GLY A 159 -17.18 -38.15 24.65
C GLY A 159 -18.51 -38.79 25.06
N LEU A 160 -19.64 -38.20 24.64
CA LEU A 160 -20.97 -38.78 24.85
C LEU A 160 -21.14 -40.06 24.03
N ALA A 161 -20.76 -40.06 22.75
CA ALA A 161 -20.86 -41.23 21.88
C ALA A 161 -20.11 -42.45 22.45
N ALA A 162 -18.86 -42.27 22.87
CA ALA A 162 -18.07 -43.34 23.49
C ALA A 162 -18.66 -43.87 24.80
N ARG A 163 -19.39 -43.04 25.54
CA ARG A 163 -20.15 -43.48 26.73
C ARG A 163 -21.40 -44.26 26.34
N TRP A 164 -22.12 -43.84 25.30
CA TRP A 164 -23.27 -44.57 24.77
C TRP A 164 -22.86 -45.93 24.20
N ASP A 165 -21.72 -46.05 23.53
CA ASP A 165 -21.21 -47.34 23.04
C ASP A 165 -20.99 -48.35 24.18
N ARG A 166 -20.50 -47.88 25.34
CA ARG A 166 -20.37 -48.72 26.54
C ARG A 166 -21.71 -49.18 27.09
N VAL A 167 -22.77 -48.39 26.96
CA VAL A 167 -24.13 -48.82 27.30
C VAL A 167 -24.56 -49.97 26.40
N TYR A 168 -24.39 -49.82 25.08
CA TYR A 168 -24.76 -50.86 24.10
C TYR A 168 -23.91 -52.13 24.21
N ALA A 169 -22.67 -52.01 24.71
CA ALA A 169 -21.81 -53.14 25.03
C ALA A 169 -22.16 -53.83 26.37
N ASN A 170 -23.18 -53.37 27.10
CA ASN A 170 -23.53 -53.81 28.46
C ASN A 170 -22.39 -53.64 29.48
N GLN A 171 -21.55 -52.61 29.31
CA GLN A 171 -20.39 -52.30 30.16
C GLN A 171 -20.65 -51.13 31.13
N MET A 172 -21.90 -50.81 31.42
CA MET A 172 -22.27 -49.64 32.22
C MET A 172 -23.35 -49.98 33.26
N GLY A 173 -23.17 -49.47 34.49
CA GLY A 173 -24.16 -49.62 35.56
C GLY A 173 -25.35 -48.65 35.42
N VAL A 174 -26.41 -48.91 36.20
CA VAL A 174 -27.66 -48.10 36.16
C VAL A 174 -27.43 -46.65 36.60
N GLU A 175 -26.58 -46.40 37.59
CA GLU A 175 -26.27 -45.03 38.05
C GLU A 175 -25.47 -44.24 37.01
N ASP A 176 -24.45 -44.86 36.39
CA ASP A 176 -23.67 -44.25 35.31
C ASP A 176 -24.55 -43.94 34.08
N PHE A 177 -25.54 -44.80 33.79
CA PHE A 177 -26.52 -44.58 32.74
C PHE A 177 -27.40 -43.35 33.02
N LYS A 178 -27.93 -43.21 34.25
CA LYS A 178 -28.71 -42.02 34.63
C LYS A 178 -27.89 -40.74 34.47
N GLN A 179 -26.61 -40.78 34.88
CA GLN A 179 -25.70 -39.65 34.70
C GLN A 179 -25.47 -39.36 33.22
N LEU A 180 -25.20 -40.38 32.39
CA LEU A 180 -25.04 -40.22 30.93
C LEU A 180 -26.29 -39.60 30.28
N ALA A 181 -27.49 -40.04 30.68
CA ALA A 181 -28.74 -39.48 30.17
C ALA A 181 -28.91 -38.01 30.57
N ALA A 182 -28.55 -37.65 31.80
CA ALA A 182 -28.55 -36.26 32.27
C ALA A 182 -27.54 -35.40 31.50
N ASP A 183 -26.30 -35.87 31.35
CA ASP A 183 -25.22 -35.19 30.63
C ASP A 183 -25.56 -35.00 29.15
N THR A 184 -26.14 -36.04 28.52
CA THR A 184 -26.59 -35.97 27.12
C THR A 184 -27.70 -34.93 26.96
N ARG A 185 -28.66 -34.89 27.90
CA ARG A 185 -29.73 -33.90 27.88
C ARG A 185 -29.20 -32.48 28.08
N ALA A 186 -28.26 -32.27 28.99
CA ALA A 186 -27.62 -30.98 29.23
C ALA A 186 -26.82 -30.53 28.01
N PHE A 187 -26.03 -31.42 27.41
CA PHE A 187 -25.29 -31.15 26.18
C PHE A 187 -26.22 -30.69 25.05
N LEU A 188 -27.30 -31.43 24.80
CA LEU A 188 -28.25 -31.11 23.73
C LEU A 188 -29.07 -29.83 23.99
N LYS A 189 -29.45 -29.55 25.24
CA LYS A 189 -30.28 -28.39 25.57
C LYS A 189 -29.50 -27.10 25.77
N GLU A 190 -28.29 -27.19 26.29
CA GLU A 190 -27.52 -26.03 26.74
C GLU A 190 -26.29 -25.82 25.86
N GLN A 191 -25.42 -26.84 25.78
CA GLN A 191 -24.13 -26.68 25.10
C GLN A 191 -24.27 -26.53 23.58
N VAL A 192 -25.09 -27.35 22.93
CA VAL A 192 -25.28 -27.27 21.47
C VAL A 192 -25.83 -25.90 21.05
N PRO A 193 -26.97 -25.41 21.58
CA PRO A 193 -27.49 -24.11 21.17
C PRO A 193 -26.55 -22.95 21.50
N GLN A 194 -25.90 -22.98 22.66
CA GLN A 194 -24.99 -21.92 23.09
C GLN A 194 -23.76 -21.83 22.18
N LYS A 195 -23.09 -22.96 21.90
CA LYS A 195 -21.88 -22.97 21.07
C LYS A 195 -22.22 -22.67 19.61
N THR A 196 -23.28 -23.24 19.06
CA THR A 196 -23.72 -22.95 17.69
C THR A 196 -24.15 -21.50 17.52
N ALA A 197 -24.84 -20.89 18.49
CA ALA A 197 -25.15 -19.47 18.46
C ALA A 197 -23.89 -18.59 18.52
N GLY A 198 -22.92 -18.96 19.38
CA GLY A 198 -21.62 -18.31 19.45
C GLY A 198 -20.85 -18.36 18.12
N THR A 199 -20.75 -19.54 17.51
CA THR A 199 -20.11 -19.71 16.19
C THR A 199 -20.84 -18.91 15.12
N LYS A 200 -22.18 -18.92 15.10
CA LYS A 200 -22.97 -18.12 14.15
C LYS A 200 -22.69 -16.61 14.30
N ALA A 201 -22.54 -16.13 15.53
CA ALA A 201 -22.18 -14.73 15.78
C ALA A 201 -20.80 -14.40 15.19
N GLN A 202 -19.81 -15.27 15.34
CA GLN A 202 -18.49 -15.07 14.73
C GLN A 202 -18.54 -15.10 13.20
N LEU A 203 -19.33 -15.99 12.59
CA LEU A 203 -19.54 -15.99 11.14
C LEU A 203 -20.18 -14.68 10.63
N MET A 204 -21.09 -14.07 11.42
CA MET A 204 -21.65 -12.76 11.11
C MET A 204 -20.61 -11.64 11.22
N GLU A 205 -19.71 -11.70 12.20
CA GLU A 205 -18.59 -10.75 12.30
C GLU A 205 -17.64 -10.84 11.10
N ILE A 206 -17.35 -12.06 10.63
CA ILE A 206 -16.57 -12.32 9.41
C ILE A 206 -17.29 -11.72 8.19
N MET A 207 -18.60 -11.94 8.07
CA MET A 207 -19.40 -11.39 6.97
C MET A 207 -19.38 -9.85 6.98
N MET A 208 -19.58 -9.22 8.12
CA MET A 208 -19.50 -7.76 8.24
C MET A 208 -18.09 -7.22 7.97
N ALA A 209 -17.04 -8.01 8.25
CA ALA A 209 -15.68 -7.62 7.89
C ALA A 209 -15.49 -7.50 6.38
N GLN A 210 -16.31 -8.20 5.56
CA GLN A 210 -16.23 -8.18 4.09
C GLN A 210 -16.68 -6.87 3.45
N ASP A 211 -17.40 -6.00 4.17
CA ASP A 211 -17.77 -4.65 3.71
C ASP A 211 -16.52 -3.81 3.33
N PHE A 212 -15.34 -4.21 3.82
CA PHE A 212 -14.06 -3.65 3.39
C PHE A 212 -13.86 -3.75 1.87
N GLN A 213 -14.34 -4.82 1.23
CA GLN A 213 -14.15 -5.08 -0.19
C GLN A 213 -14.89 -4.04 -1.03
N ASP A 214 -16.14 -3.72 -0.69
CA ASP A 214 -16.94 -2.72 -1.41
C ASP A 214 -16.29 -1.34 -1.29
N LEU A 215 -15.95 -0.94 -0.05
CA LEU A 215 -15.30 0.35 0.20
C LEU A 215 -13.93 0.44 -0.48
N THR A 216 -13.13 -0.62 -0.43
CA THR A 216 -11.84 -0.69 -1.12
C THR A 216 -12.01 -0.62 -2.63
N GLY A 217 -12.99 -1.33 -3.20
CA GLY A 217 -13.28 -1.32 -4.62
C GLY A 217 -13.67 0.07 -5.13
N GLN A 218 -14.51 0.79 -4.38
CA GLN A 218 -14.88 2.17 -4.69
C GLN A 218 -13.67 3.11 -4.66
N VAL A 219 -12.77 2.96 -3.68
CA VAL A 219 -11.58 3.80 -3.56
C VAL A 219 -10.56 3.48 -4.65
N ILE A 220 -10.32 2.20 -4.95
CA ILE A 220 -9.45 1.75 -6.06
C ILE A 220 -9.95 2.34 -7.37
N LYS A 221 -11.26 2.27 -7.64
CA LYS A 221 -11.84 2.83 -8.88
C LYS A 221 -11.51 4.32 -9.02
N LYS A 222 -11.62 5.10 -7.94
CA LYS A 222 -11.26 6.53 -7.94
C LYS A 222 -9.76 6.76 -8.16
N VAL A 223 -8.91 5.97 -7.52
CA VAL A 223 -7.45 6.06 -7.71
C VAL A 223 -7.06 5.71 -9.15
N VAL A 224 -7.67 4.68 -9.73
CA VAL A 224 -7.45 4.28 -11.12
C VAL A 224 -7.90 5.37 -12.08
N THR A 225 -9.09 5.95 -11.90
CA THR A 225 -9.54 7.09 -12.72
C THR A 225 -8.59 8.27 -12.62
N LEU A 226 -8.17 8.63 -11.41
CA LEU A 226 -7.20 9.71 -11.19
C LEU A 226 -5.85 9.42 -11.88
N ALA A 227 -5.38 8.17 -11.83
CA ALA A 227 -4.16 7.76 -12.52
C ALA A 227 -4.30 7.84 -14.05
N GLN A 228 -5.43 7.41 -14.61
CA GLN A 228 -5.72 7.50 -16.06
C GLN A 228 -5.84 8.94 -16.54
N ASP A 229 -6.46 9.82 -15.75
CA ASP A 229 -6.58 11.24 -16.05
C ASP A 229 -5.19 11.91 -16.05
N LEU A 230 -4.36 11.57 -15.06
CA LEU A 230 -2.97 12.03 -14.94
C LEU A 230 -2.11 11.54 -16.11
N GLU A 231 -2.20 10.26 -16.45
CA GLU A 231 -1.51 9.65 -17.59
C GLU A 231 -1.88 10.36 -18.91
N SER A 232 -3.17 10.55 -19.17
CA SER A 232 -3.66 11.23 -20.37
C SER A 232 -3.16 12.68 -20.45
N GLN A 233 -3.17 13.39 -19.32
CA GLN A 233 -2.70 14.77 -19.22
C GLN A 233 -1.20 14.89 -19.49
N LEU A 234 -0.38 14.02 -18.89
CA LEU A 234 1.07 14.00 -19.13
C LEU A 234 1.41 13.56 -20.56
N MET A 235 0.67 12.60 -21.12
CA MET A 235 0.81 12.17 -22.51
C MET A 235 0.54 13.33 -23.48
N ASN A 236 -0.58 14.05 -23.30
CA ASN A 236 -0.91 15.20 -24.15
C ASN A 236 0.16 16.29 -24.07
N ALA A 237 0.65 16.60 -22.87
CA ALA A 237 1.75 17.54 -22.69
C ALA A 237 3.04 17.08 -23.39
N LEU A 238 3.36 15.79 -23.33
CA LEU A 238 4.52 15.22 -24.02
C LEU A 238 4.39 15.32 -25.54
N ILE A 239 3.22 14.98 -26.10
CA ILE A 239 2.95 15.03 -27.55
C ILE A 239 3.06 16.46 -28.09
N GLU A 240 2.60 17.46 -27.34
CA GLU A 240 2.67 18.86 -27.76
C GLU A 240 4.09 19.46 -27.70
N VAL A 241 4.93 18.98 -26.77
CA VAL A 241 6.32 19.44 -26.62
C VAL A 241 7.29 18.64 -27.53
N MET A 242 6.88 17.48 -28.05
CA MET A 242 7.70 16.67 -28.94
C MET A 242 7.92 17.32 -30.33
N PRO A 243 9.16 17.35 -30.85
CA PRO A 243 9.45 17.76 -32.23
C PRO A 243 8.71 16.88 -33.25
N GLU A 244 8.24 17.46 -34.37
CA GLU A 244 7.49 16.77 -35.44
C GLU A 244 8.21 15.51 -35.98
N GLU A 245 9.54 15.47 -35.88
CA GLU A 245 10.41 14.36 -36.33
C GLU A 245 10.23 13.06 -35.51
N HIS A 246 9.65 13.13 -34.31
CA HIS A 246 9.48 11.98 -33.41
C HIS A 246 8.02 11.57 -33.16
N LYS A 247 7.04 12.21 -33.81
CA LYS A 247 5.60 12.04 -33.50
C LYS A 247 4.96 10.72 -33.96
N THR A 248 5.61 9.92 -34.81
CA THR A 248 4.89 8.89 -35.57
C THR A 248 5.01 7.45 -35.09
N ASP A 249 6.06 7.05 -34.35
CA ASP A 249 6.22 5.63 -33.94
C ASP A 249 6.23 5.41 -32.41
N SER A 250 6.77 6.34 -31.62
CA SER A 250 6.87 6.19 -30.16
C SER A 250 5.54 6.44 -29.43
N VAL A 251 4.74 7.39 -29.93
CA VAL A 251 3.46 7.80 -29.33
C VAL A 251 2.40 6.69 -29.48
N ALA A 252 2.36 6.01 -30.63
CA ALA A 252 1.43 4.90 -30.87
C ALA A 252 1.70 3.67 -29.99
N SER A 253 2.97 3.44 -29.62
CA SER A 253 3.37 2.37 -28.70
C SER A 253 3.01 2.68 -27.24
N LEU A 254 3.19 3.94 -26.80
CA LEU A 254 2.87 4.41 -25.45
C LEU A 254 1.35 4.58 -25.18
N LEU A 255 0.53 4.69 -26.23
CA LEU A 255 -0.94 4.75 -26.15
C LEU A 255 -1.58 3.41 -25.76
N ASN A 256 -0.83 2.31 -25.82
CA ASN A 256 -1.28 1.03 -25.35
C ASN A 256 -0.86 0.86 -23.88
N GLY A 257 -1.80 1.11 -22.96
CA GLY A 257 -1.60 0.84 -21.52
C GLY A 257 -1.13 -0.61 -21.24
N PRO A 258 -0.70 -0.93 -20.01
CA PRO A 258 -0.10 -2.22 -19.68
C PRO A 258 -0.96 -3.39 -20.17
N VAL A 259 -0.36 -4.24 -20.98
CA VAL A 259 -1.07 -5.30 -21.69
C VAL A 259 -1.38 -6.43 -20.72
N ILE A 260 -2.60 -6.49 -20.22
CA ILE A 260 -3.04 -7.53 -19.28
C ILE A 260 -3.32 -8.86 -20.02
N ASN A 261 -3.47 -8.84 -21.36
CA ASN A 261 -3.61 -10.04 -22.20
C ASN A 261 -2.78 -9.92 -23.49
N ALA A 262 -1.72 -10.71 -23.57
CA ALA A 262 -0.82 -10.80 -24.73
C ALA A 262 -1.30 -11.76 -25.82
N GLU A 263 -2.38 -12.51 -25.59
CA GLU A 263 -2.90 -13.45 -26.59
C GLU A 263 -3.49 -12.71 -27.80
N GLY A 264 -2.80 -12.83 -28.94
CA GLY A 264 -3.26 -12.34 -30.24
C GLY A 264 -2.74 -10.95 -30.65
N ARG A 265 -1.86 -10.32 -29.86
CA ARG A 265 -1.22 -9.05 -30.23
C ARG A 265 0.26 -9.24 -30.55
N THR A 266 0.71 -8.76 -31.71
CA THR A 266 2.11 -8.82 -32.18
C THR A 266 2.96 -7.62 -31.74
N ASP A 267 2.36 -6.67 -31.02
CA ASP A 267 2.99 -5.42 -30.56
C ASP A 267 3.36 -5.45 -29.06
N VAL A 268 3.27 -6.61 -28.41
CA VAL A 268 3.52 -6.79 -26.98
C VAL A 268 4.92 -7.35 -26.81
N VAL A 269 5.78 -6.57 -26.17
CA VAL A 269 7.14 -6.99 -25.82
C VAL A 269 7.07 -7.85 -24.56
N VAL A 270 7.20 -9.17 -24.72
CA VAL A 270 7.12 -10.15 -23.62
C VAL A 270 8.50 -10.70 -23.24
N ASP A 271 9.52 -10.48 -24.07
CA ASP A 271 10.83 -11.13 -23.93
C ASP A 271 12.00 -10.13 -23.81
N GLN A 272 12.95 -10.46 -22.93
CA GLN A 272 14.11 -9.63 -22.56
C GLN A 272 15.01 -9.30 -23.76
N GLN A 273 15.04 -10.18 -24.77
CA GLN A 273 15.81 -9.99 -25.99
C GLN A 273 15.30 -8.83 -26.86
N GLN A 274 13.99 -8.60 -26.86
CA GLN A 274 13.38 -7.47 -27.57
C GLN A 274 13.53 -6.16 -26.81
N VAL A 275 13.74 -6.21 -25.49
CA VAL A 275 14.12 -5.04 -24.68
C VAL A 275 15.55 -4.62 -25.03
N ASP A 276 16.47 -5.58 -25.15
CA ASP A 276 17.86 -5.32 -25.55
C ASP A 276 17.93 -4.73 -26.98
N ASP A 277 17.16 -5.26 -27.94
CA ASP A 277 17.08 -4.71 -29.31
C ASP A 277 16.51 -3.27 -29.33
N LEU A 278 15.59 -2.94 -28.42
CA LEU A 278 15.02 -1.60 -28.30
C LEU A 278 16.04 -0.61 -27.71
N LEU A 279 16.83 -1.05 -26.73
CA LEU A 279 17.90 -0.25 -26.12
C LEU A 279 19.03 0.04 -27.13
N ASP A 280 19.42 -0.98 -27.91
CA ASP A 280 20.38 -0.83 -29.02
C ASP A 280 19.86 0.17 -30.08
N SER A 281 18.56 0.15 -30.39
CA SER A 281 17.94 1.07 -31.36
C SER A 281 17.89 2.53 -30.87
N LEU A 282 17.88 2.74 -29.55
CA LEU A 282 17.90 4.04 -28.89
C LEU A 282 19.33 4.54 -28.61
N GLY A 283 20.34 3.73 -28.91
CA GLY A 283 21.76 4.08 -28.81
C GLY A 283 22.35 3.97 -27.40
N PHE A 284 21.79 3.10 -26.56
CA PHE A 284 22.35 2.73 -25.24
C PHE A 284 22.99 1.35 -25.29
#